data_AF-A0A433N0W4-F1
#
_entry.id   AF-A0A433N0W4-F1
#
_cell.length_a   1.000
_cell.length_b   1.000
_cell.length_c   1.000
_cell.angle_alpha   90.00
_cell.angle_beta   90.00
_cell.angle_gamma   90.00
#
_symmetry.space_group_name_H-M   'P 1'
#
loop_
_entity.id
_entity.type
_entity.pdbx_description
1 polymer ?
#
loop_
_entity_poly.entity_id
_entity_poly.type
_entity_poly.pdbx_seq_one_letter_code
_entity_poly.pdbx_strand_id
1 'polypeptide(L)'
;MTSFESHDSNVVEVDGVRFETIVSQTLLTIPEPKRAASTSVELGVRITNNTETMLYFSSNFYSMFPEMIAPDGQLMITGIGCERFNSPMESEFVLLIPGRSVTLYRDASLFWMRNRKKKRDRELILYIPFPAEDIYCFSPLYPGTYQFRFKYRKSREGVEDLSQWIEPIALQRIIENIWTGEVLTPLVDIQLVQS
;
A
#
# COMPACT_ATOMS: atom_id res chain seq x y z
N MET A 1 -30.51 -21.71 14.73
CA MET A 1 -29.78 -20.44 14.59
C MET A 1 -28.33 -20.72 14.90
N THR A 2 -27.57 -21.09 13.88
CA THR A 2 -26.10 -21.21 13.99
C THR A 2 -25.53 -19.84 13.65
N SER A 3 -24.95 -19.18 14.65
CA SER A 3 -24.16 -17.98 14.47
C SER A 3 -23.00 -18.33 13.52
N PHE A 4 -22.99 -17.71 12.35
CA PHE A 4 -21.77 -17.66 11.54
C PHE A 4 -20.76 -16.85 12.34
N GLU A 5 -19.81 -17.53 12.98
CA GLU A 5 -18.55 -16.91 13.37
C GLU A 5 -17.87 -16.47 12.08
N SER A 6 -18.01 -15.19 11.75
CA SER A 6 -17.15 -14.51 10.79
C SER A 6 -15.73 -14.60 11.35
N HIS A 7 -14.92 -15.52 10.81
CA HIS A 7 -13.48 -15.45 11.01
C HIS A 7 -13.04 -14.08 10.48
N ASP A 8 -12.63 -13.18 11.38
CA ASP A 8 -11.97 -11.92 11.06
C ASP A 8 -10.59 -12.21 10.45
N SER A 9 -10.57 -12.81 9.26
CA SER A 9 -9.35 -13.17 8.51
C SER A 9 -8.65 -11.96 7.90
N ASN A 10 -9.19 -10.76 8.11
CA ASN A 10 -8.76 -9.53 7.45
C ASN A 10 -7.84 -8.65 8.32
N VAL A 11 -7.51 -9.10 9.52
CA VAL A 11 -6.64 -8.37 10.46
C VAL A 11 -5.42 -9.23 10.83
N VAL A 12 -4.26 -8.60 10.91
CA VAL A 12 -3.07 -9.15 11.58
C VAL A 12 -2.66 -8.22 12.71
N GLU A 13 -2.26 -8.76 13.86
CA GLU A 13 -1.84 -7.98 15.03
C GLU A 13 -0.41 -8.32 15.42
N VAL A 14 0.42 -7.29 15.61
CA VAL A 14 1.83 -7.40 16.04
C VAL A 14 2.07 -6.33 17.10
N ASP A 15 2.56 -6.75 18.27
CA ASP A 15 2.90 -5.86 19.40
C ASP A 15 1.77 -4.88 19.78
N GLY A 16 0.52 -5.36 19.76
CA GLY A 16 -0.66 -4.54 20.08
C GLY A 16 -1.04 -3.53 18.99
N VAL A 17 -0.52 -3.67 17.77
CA VAL A 17 -0.91 -2.87 16.61
C VAL A 17 -1.55 -3.77 15.56
N ARG A 18 -2.76 -3.41 15.13
CA ARG A 18 -3.50 -4.13 14.09
C ARG A 18 -3.27 -3.52 12.72
N PHE A 19 -3.15 -4.37 11.71
CA PHE A 19 -2.99 -3.99 10.32
C PHE A 19 -4.02 -4.72 9.45
N GLU A 20 -4.63 -4.00 8.52
CA GLU A 20 -5.62 -4.50 7.56
C GLU A 20 -5.27 -4.01 6.15
N THR A 21 -5.47 -4.87 5.15
CA THR A 21 -5.48 -4.44 3.74
C THR A 21 -6.83 -3.84 3.41
N ILE A 22 -6.85 -2.63 2.88
CA ILE A 22 -8.06 -1.96 2.42
C ILE A 22 -8.03 -1.87 0.90
N VAL A 23 -9.13 -2.27 0.27
CA VAL A 23 -9.41 -2.10 -1.15
C VAL A 23 -10.82 -1.54 -1.25
N SER A 24 -11.02 -0.37 -1.88
CA SER A 24 -12.35 0.25 -1.92
C SER A 24 -13.36 -0.55 -2.75
N GLN A 25 -12.87 -1.31 -3.75
CA GLN A 25 -13.68 -2.18 -4.60
C GLN A 25 -12.91 -3.45 -4.98
N THR A 26 -13.46 -4.62 -4.65
CA THR A 26 -12.85 -5.91 -5.01
C THR A 26 -13.19 -6.35 -6.42
N LEU A 27 -14.24 -5.81 -7.05
CA LEU A 27 -14.60 -6.08 -8.43
C LEU A 27 -14.21 -4.86 -9.29
N LEU A 28 -13.14 -4.99 -10.07
CA LEU A 28 -12.65 -3.93 -10.95
C LEU A 28 -13.00 -4.24 -12.40
N THR A 29 -13.75 -3.32 -13.03
CA THR A 29 -14.05 -3.41 -14.46
C THR A 29 -12.84 -2.93 -15.26
N ILE A 30 -12.38 -3.72 -16.21
CA ILE A 30 -11.30 -3.37 -17.13
C ILE A 30 -11.81 -2.27 -18.06
N PRO A 31 -11.14 -1.09 -18.10
CA PRO A 31 -11.56 -0.01 -18.98
C PRO A 31 -11.39 -0.41 -20.45
N GLU A 32 -12.17 0.19 -21.35
CA GLU A 32 -11.96 0.03 -22.79
C GLU A 32 -10.54 0.51 -23.19
N PRO A 33 -9.92 -0.07 -24.23
CA PRO A 33 -8.61 0.36 -24.72
C PRO A 33 -8.69 1.68 -25.53
N LYS A 34 -9.24 2.74 -24.93
CA LYS A 34 -9.27 4.11 -25.46
C LYS A 34 -8.24 4.99 -24.73
N ARG A 35 -7.90 6.14 -25.31
CA ARG A 35 -7.00 7.10 -24.63
C ARG A 35 -7.71 7.66 -23.39
N ALA A 36 -6.98 7.76 -22.29
CA ALA A 36 -7.44 8.31 -21.00
C ALA A 36 -8.56 7.54 -20.27
N ALA A 37 -8.99 6.36 -20.77
CA ALA A 37 -9.90 5.50 -20.03
C ALA A 37 -9.14 4.80 -18.89
N SER A 38 -9.67 4.89 -17.68
CA SER A 38 -9.12 4.23 -16.49
C SER A 38 -10.23 3.85 -15.51
N THR A 39 -9.97 2.83 -14.70
CA THR A 39 -10.81 2.47 -13.54
C THR A 39 -10.01 2.80 -12.29
N SER A 40 -10.52 3.72 -11.47
CA SER A 40 -9.88 4.11 -10.21
C SER A 40 -10.22 3.11 -9.11
N VAL A 41 -9.24 2.82 -8.24
CA VAL A 41 -9.40 2.01 -7.04
C VAL A 41 -8.53 2.57 -5.93
N GLU A 42 -9.08 2.67 -4.72
CA GLU A 42 -8.31 3.07 -3.55
C GLU A 42 -7.76 1.81 -2.88
N LEU A 43 -6.44 1.78 -2.68
CA LEU A 43 -5.73 0.72 -2.00
C LEU A 43 -5.07 1.30 -0.76
N GLY A 44 -5.06 0.61 0.37
CA GLY A 44 -4.37 1.13 1.54
C GLY A 44 -4.11 0.12 2.64
N VAL A 45 -3.44 0.60 3.67
CA VAL A 45 -3.28 -0.12 4.95
C VAL A 45 -4.04 0.64 6.00
N ARG A 46 -4.95 -0.03 6.71
CA ARG A 46 -5.50 0.50 7.96
C ARG A 46 -4.65 0.00 9.11
N ILE A 47 -4.24 0.94 9.95
CA ILE A 47 -3.41 0.69 11.13
C ILE A 47 -4.22 1.13 12.34
N THR A 48 -4.34 0.27 13.35
CA THR A 48 -4.99 0.59 14.63
C THR A 48 -4.00 0.38 15.76
N ASN A 49 -3.75 1.42 16.54
CA ASN A 49 -2.87 1.35 17.71
C ASN A 49 -3.69 0.92 18.94
N ASN A 50 -3.56 -0.34 19.38
CA ASN A 50 -4.18 -0.83 20.61
C ASN A 50 -3.23 -0.84 21.81
N THR A 51 -2.02 -0.29 21.66
CA THR A 51 -1.08 -0.17 22.78
C THR A 51 -1.51 0.92 23.75
N GLU A 52 -0.89 0.97 24.93
CA GLU A 52 -1.13 2.03 25.93
C GLU A 52 -0.38 3.33 25.61
N THR A 53 0.54 3.32 24.64
CA THR A 53 1.37 4.46 24.26
C THR A 53 1.00 4.98 22.87
N MET A 54 1.30 6.24 22.61
CA MET A 54 1.17 6.79 21.26
C MET A 54 2.31 6.28 20.37
N LEU A 55 2.02 6.05 19.09
CA LEU A 55 2.99 5.54 18.12
C LEU A 55 2.97 6.35 16.84
N TYR A 56 4.15 6.58 16.24
CA TYR A 56 4.28 7.14 14.89
C TYR A 56 4.38 6.03 13.85
N PHE A 57 3.66 6.20 12.75
CA PHE A 57 3.70 5.34 11.57
C PHE A 57 4.12 6.14 10.35
N SER A 58 4.97 5.56 9.51
CA SER A 58 5.42 6.25 8.31
C SER A 58 4.51 5.92 7.14
N SER A 59 4.00 6.96 6.49
CA SER A 59 3.19 6.85 5.28
C SER A 59 4.02 6.93 4.01
N ASN A 60 5.35 6.83 4.09
CA ASN A 60 6.23 6.95 2.93
C ASN A 60 6.34 5.65 2.13
N PHE A 61 6.92 5.73 0.93
CA PHE A 61 7.13 4.60 0.04
C PHE A 61 8.01 3.50 0.66
N TYR A 62 9.00 3.86 1.48
CA TYR A 62 9.89 2.89 2.13
C TYR A 62 9.23 2.06 3.25
N SER A 63 7.98 2.37 3.58
CA SER A 63 7.26 1.71 4.67
C SER A 63 6.11 0.84 4.21
N MET A 64 5.63 0.99 2.98
CA MET A 64 4.47 0.25 2.44
C MET A 64 4.78 -0.27 1.04
N PHE A 65 4.86 -1.59 0.92
CA PHE A 65 5.21 -2.28 -0.31
C PHE A 65 3.98 -3.09 -0.77
N PRO A 66 3.30 -2.71 -1.86
CA PRO A 66 2.20 -3.51 -2.39
C PRO A 66 2.74 -4.82 -2.97
N GLU A 67 2.03 -5.91 -2.69
CA GLU A 67 2.28 -7.23 -3.27
C GLU A 67 1.00 -7.73 -3.92
N MET A 68 1.14 -8.37 -5.07
CA MET A 68 0.02 -8.99 -5.77
C MET A 68 0.38 -10.39 -6.25
N ILE A 69 -0.53 -11.32 -6.05
CA ILE A 69 -0.46 -12.71 -6.48
C ILE A 69 -1.40 -12.88 -7.67
N ALA A 70 -0.87 -13.41 -8.77
CA ALA A 70 -1.62 -13.66 -9.99
C ALA A 70 -2.57 -14.86 -9.84
N PRO A 71 -3.54 -15.05 -10.76
CA PRO A 71 -4.50 -16.17 -10.70
C PRO A 71 -3.85 -17.57 -10.70
N ASP A 72 -2.60 -17.69 -11.17
CA ASP A 72 -1.82 -18.92 -11.15
C ASP A 72 -1.07 -19.15 -9.82
N GLY A 73 -1.26 -18.27 -8.84
CA GLY A 73 -0.61 -18.32 -7.53
C GLY A 73 0.81 -17.73 -7.49
N GLN A 74 1.32 -17.18 -8.60
CA GLN A 74 2.67 -16.60 -8.62
C GLN A 74 2.67 -15.16 -8.12
N LEU A 75 3.68 -14.81 -7.31
CA LEU A 75 3.93 -13.44 -6.89
C LEU A 75 4.35 -12.60 -8.10
N MET A 76 3.61 -11.52 -8.37
CA MET A 76 3.92 -10.58 -9.44
C MET A 76 5.12 -9.71 -9.05
N ILE A 77 6.13 -9.68 -9.91
CA ILE A 77 7.28 -8.79 -9.75
C ILE A 77 6.87 -7.38 -10.17
N THR A 78 6.88 -6.43 -9.23
CA THR A 78 6.71 -5.01 -9.55
C THR A 78 8.01 -4.41 -10.03
N GLY A 79 7.97 -3.61 -11.09
CA GLY A 79 9.03 -2.62 -11.32
C GLY A 79 8.89 -1.50 -10.30
N ILE A 80 9.97 -1.19 -9.57
CA ILE A 80 10.07 0.05 -8.79
C ILE A 80 10.56 1.13 -9.75
N GLY A 81 9.68 2.06 -10.10
CA GLY A 81 10.06 3.31 -10.76
C GLY A 81 10.32 4.38 -9.69
N CYS A 82 11.48 4.33 -9.04
CA CYS A 82 11.94 5.40 -8.15
C CYS A 82 13.02 6.18 -8.91
N GLU A 83 12.69 7.40 -9.34
CA GLU A 83 13.67 8.28 -10.00
C GLU A 83 14.28 9.30 -9.02
N ARG A 84 13.74 9.46 -7.80
CA ARG A 84 14.17 10.50 -6.86
C ARG A 84 14.09 10.07 -5.41
N PHE A 85 15.19 10.24 -4.69
CA PHE A 85 15.24 10.25 -3.23
C PHE A 85 14.72 11.61 -2.75
N ASN A 86 13.42 11.76 -2.57
CA ASN A 86 12.93 12.93 -1.84
C ASN A 86 13.17 12.72 -0.34
N SER A 87 13.64 13.78 0.31
CA SER A 87 13.86 13.77 1.75
C SER A 87 12.54 13.60 2.49
N PRO A 88 12.46 12.74 3.52
CA PRO A 88 11.23 12.56 4.28
C PRO A 88 10.81 13.85 4.98
N MET A 89 9.51 14.14 4.94
CA MET A 89 8.93 15.28 5.65
C MET A 89 8.27 14.82 6.95
N GLU A 90 8.17 15.69 7.95
CA GLU A 90 7.44 15.40 9.20
C GLU A 90 6.01 14.94 8.92
N SER A 91 5.35 15.51 7.91
CA SER A 91 3.99 15.12 7.49
C SER A 91 3.86 13.69 6.97
N GLU A 92 4.97 12.99 6.71
CA GLU A 92 4.97 11.57 6.37
C GLU A 92 4.92 10.65 7.60
N PHE A 93 4.95 11.22 8.81
CA PHE A 93 4.82 10.48 10.06
C PHE A 93 3.46 10.78 10.69
N VAL A 94 2.61 9.76 10.74
CA VAL A 94 1.27 9.82 11.32
C VAL A 94 1.32 9.37 12.76
N LEU A 95 0.94 10.26 13.68
CA LEU A 95 0.78 9.94 15.09
C LEU A 95 -0.57 9.24 15.34
N LEU A 96 -0.53 8.05 15.96
CA LEU A 96 -1.70 7.34 16.46
C LEU A 96 -1.66 7.26 17.99
N ILE A 97 -2.64 7.87 18.64
CA ILE A 97 -2.89 7.67 20.07
C ILE A 97 -3.59 6.31 20.31
N PRO A 98 -3.52 5.76 21.53
CA PRO A 98 -4.21 4.52 21.91
C PRO A 98 -5.68 4.46 21.48
N GLY A 99 -6.10 3.31 20.96
CA GLY A 99 -7.46 3.03 20.50
C GLY A 99 -7.87 3.72 19.20
N ARG A 100 -6.96 4.43 18.52
CA ARG A 100 -7.24 5.11 17.25
C ARG A 100 -6.68 4.35 16.05
N SER A 101 -7.31 4.58 14.91
CA SER A 101 -6.90 4.04 13.63
C SER A 101 -6.71 5.14 12.58
N VAL A 102 -5.83 4.86 11.61
CA VAL A 102 -5.68 5.64 10.37
C VAL A 102 -5.70 4.68 9.20
N THR A 103 -6.18 5.14 8.05
CA THR A 103 -6.00 4.42 6.79
C THR A 103 -5.09 5.22 5.87
N LEU A 104 -3.99 4.59 5.44
CA LEU A 104 -3.02 5.18 4.53
C LEU A 104 -3.39 4.79 3.09
N TYR A 105 -4.26 5.58 2.46
CA TYR A 105 -4.77 5.32 1.11
C TYR A 105 -3.78 5.68 0.00
N ARG A 106 -3.97 5.02 -1.16
CA ARG A 106 -3.30 5.22 -2.43
C ARG A 106 -4.34 5.18 -3.54
N ASP A 107 -4.39 6.25 -4.32
CA ASP A 107 -5.30 6.39 -5.47
C ASP A 107 -4.72 5.65 -6.67
N ALA A 108 -4.94 4.34 -6.71
CA ALA A 108 -4.49 3.49 -7.79
C ALA A 108 -5.42 3.58 -9.01
N SER A 109 -4.88 3.24 -10.16
CA SER A 109 -5.61 3.29 -11.43
C SER A 109 -5.26 2.10 -12.31
N LEU A 110 -6.30 1.44 -12.80
CA LEU A 110 -6.22 0.38 -13.81
C LEU A 110 -6.42 0.99 -15.20
N PHE A 111 -5.46 0.87 -16.10
CA PHE A 111 -5.57 1.41 -17.47
C PHE A 111 -4.68 0.70 -18.49
N TRP A 112 -4.92 0.97 -19.77
CA TRP A 112 -4.12 0.45 -20.87
C TRP A 112 -2.92 1.33 -21.19
N MET A 113 -1.71 0.80 -21.04
CA MET A 113 -0.47 1.46 -21.45
C MET A 113 0.06 0.87 -22.76
N ARG A 114 0.64 1.73 -23.60
CA ARG A 114 1.31 1.28 -24.83
C ARG A 114 2.59 0.52 -24.47
N ASN A 115 2.75 -0.69 -25.00
CA ASN A 115 3.98 -1.45 -24.83
C ASN A 115 5.14 -0.73 -25.55
N ARG A 116 6.21 -0.40 -24.79
CA ARG A 116 7.39 0.33 -25.32
C ARG A 116 8.16 -0.47 -26.38
N LYS A 117 8.20 -1.81 -26.25
CA LYS A 117 8.91 -2.73 -27.16
C LYS A 117 8.07 -3.07 -28.39
N LYS A 118 6.75 -3.21 -28.23
CA LYS A 118 5.80 -3.56 -29.28
C LYS A 118 4.78 -2.44 -29.45
N LYS A 119 5.13 -1.46 -30.30
CA LYS A 119 4.36 -0.21 -30.50
C LYS A 119 2.87 -0.36 -30.83
N ARG A 120 2.41 -1.54 -31.27
CA ARG A 120 1.00 -1.85 -31.58
C ARG A 120 0.26 -2.55 -30.43
N ASP A 121 1.00 -3.06 -29.44
CA ASP A 121 0.44 -3.82 -28.33
C ASP A 121 0.18 -2.87 -27.16
N ARG A 122 -0.86 -3.20 -26.39
CA ARG A 122 -1.18 -2.54 -25.13
C ARG A 122 -1.21 -3.56 -24.03
N GLU A 123 -0.79 -3.13 -22.85
CA GLU A 123 -0.80 -3.93 -21.64
C GLU A 123 -1.70 -3.25 -20.63
N LEU A 124 -2.52 -4.04 -19.97
CA LEU A 124 -3.31 -3.59 -18.84
C LEU A 124 -2.37 -3.49 -17.63
N ILE A 125 -2.40 -2.33 -16.96
CA ILE A 125 -1.51 -2.02 -15.83
C ILE A 125 -2.35 -1.53 -14.67
N LEU A 126 -2.04 -2.04 -13.47
CA LEU A 126 -2.44 -1.40 -12.21
C LEU A 126 -1.29 -0.52 -11.76
N TYR A 127 -1.56 0.78 -11.72
CA TYR A 127 -0.62 1.83 -11.37
C TYR A 127 -0.95 2.35 -9.97
N ILE A 128 0.02 2.32 -9.06
CA ILE A 128 -0.14 2.72 -7.66
C ILE A 128 0.86 3.84 -7.37
N PRO A 129 0.42 5.11 -7.37
CA PRO A 129 1.29 6.23 -7.04
C PRO A 129 1.58 6.24 -5.53
N PHE A 130 2.78 6.66 -5.17
CA PHE A 130 3.20 6.97 -3.81
C PHE A 130 3.63 8.45 -3.74
N PRO A 131 3.78 9.00 -2.52
CA PRO A 131 4.45 10.29 -2.36
C PRO A 131 5.80 10.31 -3.07
N ALA A 132 6.35 11.50 -3.29
CA ALA A 132 7.68 11.66 -3.88
C ALA A 132 7.86 11.17 -5.34
N GLU A 133 6.77 11.06 -6.11
CA GLU A 133 6.77 10.56 -7.50
C GLU A 133 7.11 9.06 -7.63
N ASP A 134 7.13 8.31 -6.52
CA ASP A 134 7.37 6.87 -6.53
C ASP A 134 6.14 6.11 -7.05
N ILE A 135 6.39 5.01 -7.77
CA ILE A 135 5.32 4.26 -8.44
C ILE A 135 5.58 2.76 -8.35
N TYR A 136 4.55 2.02 -7.95
CA TYR A 136 4.45 0.58 -8.21
C TYR A 136 3.55 0.32 -9.42
N CYS A 137 4.02 -0.54 -10.32
CA CYS A 137 3.24 -1.01 -11.46
C CYS A 137 3.17 -2.53 -11.47
N PHE A 138 1.97 -3.06 -11.65
CA PHE A 138 1.75 -4.47 -11.94
C PHE A 138 1.27 -4.64 -13.38
N SER A 139 2.01 -5.40 -14.17
CA SER A 139 1.75 -5.61 -15.59
C SER A 139 2.48 -6.86 -16.12
N PRO A 140 1.95 -7.55 -17.14
CA PRO A 140 0.62 -7.37 -17.70
C PRO A 140 -0.48 -7.96 -16.80
N LEU A 141 -1.68 -7.37 -16.84
CA LEU A 141 -2.87 -7.90 -16.16
C LEU A 141 -3.87 -8.47 -17.17
N TYR A 142 -4.67 -9.44 -16.73
CA TYR A 142 -5.69 -10.13 -17.50
C TYR A 142 -6.97 -10.29 -16.66
N PRO A 143 -8.14 -10.56 -17.27
CA PRO A 143 -9.31 -10.94 -16.50
C PRO A 143 -9.03 -12.15 -15.59
N GLY A 144 -9.45 -12.09 -14.34
CA GLY A 144 -9.16 -13.12 -13.35
C GLY A 144 -9.19 -12.59 -11.91
N THR A 145 -9.00 -13.51 -10.95
CA THR A 145 -8.92 -13.17 -9.53
C THR A 145 -7.46 -13.09 -9.10
N TYR A 146 -7.07 -11.93 -8.62
CA TYR A 146 -5.76 -11.64 -8.04
C TYR A 146 -5.91 -11.56 -6.53
N GLN A 147 -4.82 -11.79 -5.80
CA GLN A 147 -4.78 -11.51 -4.37
C GLN A 147 -3.83 -10.36 -4.10
N PHE A 148 -4.24 -9.40 -3.29
CA PHE A 148 -3.49 -8.19 -3.02
C PHE A 148 -3.27 -8.02 -1.52
N ARG A 149 -2.09 -7.52 -1.14
CA ARG A 149 -1.78 -7.09 0.22
C ARG A 149 -0.72 -6.00 0.21
N PHE A 150 -0.46 -5.42 1.38
CA PHE A 150 0.73 -4.65 1.63
C PHE A 150 1.66 -5.41 2.58
N LYS A 151 2.95 -5.30 2.32
CA LYS A 151 3.98 -5.49 3.32
C LYS A 151 4.27 -4.12 3.95
N TYR A 152 4.02 -3.98 5.24
CA TYR A 152 4.39 -2.78 5.99
C TYR A 152 5.68 -3.06 6.76
N ARG A 153 6.69 -2.19 6.64
CA ARG A 153 7.99 -2.38 7.28
C ARG A 153 8.57 -1.06 7.73
N LYS A 154 9.04 -0.98 8.98
CA LYS A 154 9.81 0.18 9.44
C LYS A 154 10.99 -0.26 10.32
N SER A 155 12.18 0.23 9.98
CA SER A 155 13.37 0.16 10.81
C SER A 155 13.69 1.54 11.43
N ARG A 156 14.45 1.53 12.54
CA ARG A 156 15.04 2.74 13.15
C ARG A 156 16.26 3.25 12.39
N GLU A 157 16.88 2.40 11.57
CA GLU A 157 18.04 2.76 10.77
C GLU A 157 17.72 3.93 9.83
N GLY A 158 18.60 4.94 9.81
CA GLY A 158 18.46 6.13 8.98
C GLY A 158 17.40 7.15 9.44
N VAL A 159 16.71 6.92 10.57
CA VAL A 159 15.77 7.92 11.12
C VAL A 159 16.52 9.11 11.72
N GLU A 160 17.72 8.91 12.25
CA GLU A 160 18.57 9.99 12.79
C GLU A 160 19.09 10.95 11.69
N ASP A 161 19.23 10.44 10.47
CA ASP A 161 19.64 11.24 9.29
C ASP A 161 18.55 12.26 8.88
N LEU A 162 17.34 12.15 9.44
CA LEU A 162 16.25 13.09 9.22
C LEU A 162 16.43 14.42 9.96
N SER A 163 17.44 14.55 10.82
CA SER A 163 17.76 15.78 11.56
C SER A 163 18.06 16.98 10.66
N GLN A 164 18.36 16.75 9.39
CA GLN A 164 18.54 17.81 8.40
C GLN A 164 17.22 18.38 7.87
N TRP A 165 16.09 17.67 8.05
CA TRP A 165 14.82 17.94 7.40
C TRP A 165 13.65 18.12 8.37
N ILE A 166 13.77 17.56 9.57
CA ILE A 166 12.74 17.61 10.62
C ILE A 166 13.30 18.39 11.81
N GLU A 167 12.46 19.23 12.40
CA GLU A 167 12.82 20.00 13.59
C GLU A 167 13.26 19.06 14.73
N PRO A 168 14.35 19.36 15.47
CA PRO A 168 14.93 18.43 16.44
C PRO A 168 13.97 17.88 17.50
N ILE A 169 13.06 18.70 18.04
CA ILE A 169 12.09 18.26 19.06
C ILE A 169 11.06 17.32 18.44
N ALA A 170 10.54 17.65 17.24
CA ALA A 170 9.64 16.78 16.49
C ALA A 170 10.32 15.44 16.14
N LEU A 171 11.56 15.49 15.67
CA LEU A 171 12.34 14.30 15.33
C LEU A 171 12.57 13.41 16.56
N GLN A 172 12.93 13.99 17.70
CA GLN A 172 13.11 13.23 18.95
C GLN A 172 11.84 12.47 19.33
N ARG A 173 10.67 13.13 19.25
CA ARG A 173 9.36 12.49 19.53
C ARG A 173 9.07 11.35 18.57
N ILE A 174 9.39 11.52 17.29
CA ILE A 174 9.26 10.47 16.27
C ILE A 174 10.18 9.31 16.61
N ILE A 175 11.49 9.53 16.84
CA ILE A 175 12.46 8.46 17.14
C ILE A 175 12.05 7.64 18.37
N GLU A 176 11.60 8.30 19.43
CA GLU A 176 11.20 7.63 20.67
C GLU A 176 9.98 6.73 20.50
N ASN A 177 9.02 7.15 19.67
CA ASN A 177 7.70 6.55 19.58
C ASN A 177 7.38 5.96 18.20
N ILE A 178 8.36 5.83 17.30
CA ILE A 178 8.12 5.23 15.99
C ILE A 178 7.90 3.73 16.14
N TRP A 179 6.82 3.23 15.53
CA TRP A 179 6.62 1.79 15.43
C TRP A 179 7.70 1.19 14.54
N THR A 180 8.29 0.09 15.00
CA THR A 180 9.26 -0.68 14.24
C THR A 180 8.86 -2.14 14.16
N GLY A 181 9.06 -2.72 13.00
CA GLY A 181 8.70 -4.09 12.73
C GLY A 181 8.47 -4.31 11.25
N GLU A 182 8.05 -5.53 10.93
CA GLU A 182 7.62 -5.93 9.61
C GLU A 182 6.34 -6.75 9.76
N VAL A 183 5.37 -6.46 8.90
CA VAL A 183 4.09 -7.15 8.89
C VAL A 183 3.59 -7.32 7.46
N LEU A 184 3.07 -8.50 7.16
CA LEU A 184 2.32 -8.76 5.94
C LEU A 184 0.85 -8.62 6.28
N THR A 185 0.17 -7.66 5.67
CA THR A 185 -1.27 -7.50 5.86
C THR A 185 -2.00 -8.69 5.21
N PRO A 186 -3.23 -9.00 5.65
CA PRO A 186 -3.98 -10.11 5.08
C PRO A 186 -4.29 -9.92 3.59
N LEU A 187 -4.35 -11.02 2.85
CA LEU A 187 -4.65 -11.01 1.43
C LEU A 187 -6.13 -10.66 1.20
N VAL A 188 -6.39 -9.81 0.21
CA VAL A 188 -7.72 -9.45 -0.26
C VAL A 188 -7.83 -9.79 -1.74
N ASP A 189 -8.91 -10.46 -2.12
CA ASP A 189 -9.15 -10.80 -3.52
C ASP A 189 -9.61 -9.57 -4.32
N ILE A 190 -9.01 -9.38 -5.50
CA ILE A 190 -9.38 -8.39 -6.50
C ILE A 190 -9.70 -9.12 -7.80
N GLN A 191 -10.96 -9.05 -8.22
CA GLN A 191 -11.45 -9.63 -9.46
C GLN A 191 -11.43 -8.60 -10.58
N LEU A 192 -10.69 -8.89 -11.65
CA LEU A 192 -10.68 -8.10 -12.88
C LEU A 192 -11.67 -8.71 -13.87
N VAL A 193 -12.67 -7.93 -14.31
CA VAL A 193 -13.70 -8.35 -15.27
C VAL A 193 -13.72 -7.47 -16.51
N GLN A 194 -14.08 -8.03 -17.66
CA GLN A 194 -14.27 -7.23 -18.88
C GLN A 194 -15.47 -6.31 -18.73
N SER A 195 -15.38 -5.12 -19.33
CA SER A 195 -16.53 -4.21 -19.51
C SER A 195 -17.54 -4.74 -20.52
#